data_AF-X1PUB1-F1
#
_entry.id   AF-X1PUB1-F1
#
_cell.length_a   1.000
_cell.length_b   1.000
_cell.length_c   1.000
_cell.angle_alpha   90.00
_cell.angle_beta   90.00
_cell.angle_gamma   90.00
#
_symmetry.space_group_name_H-M   'P 1'
#
loop_
_entity.id
_entity.type
_entity.pdbx_description
1 polymer ?
#
loop_
_entity_poly.entity_id
_entity_poly.type
_entity_poly.pdbx_seq_one_letter_code
_entity_poly.pdbx_strand_id
1 'polypeptide(L)'
;MNGGIGIKNLQAALRTLVEANVDTGVADATSAVNHLDDASKGWPVNVFTDLIVEITAGTGVDQMRKIASNTATSLVPVTNFATAPDATSQYRIGFFGKMTGDISDRAARLLGIVYGNVDQLQQTAAKNLKTSIEERLILKTIRDIAPGATGTFWLPETGHIDLSKYLASSWGIYAPTTATMVINCYFNISHDGGATWRRAAGYEILDADFVRDEWNTIDCPLKLAEAKLEVVITVAHPAELDLMCIAKP
;
A
#
# COMPACT_ATOMS: atom_id res chain seq x y z
N MET A 1 -38.19 -32.86 -7.41
CA MET A 1 -37.50 -33.16 -6.15
C MET A 1 -36.07 -33.58 -6.46
N ASN A 2 -35.09 -32.79 -6.00
CA ASN A 2 -33.65 -33.09 -5.82
C ASN A 2 -33.01 -31.73 -5.53
N GLY A 3 -32.94 -31.31 -4.27
CA GLY A 3 -31.99 -31.86 -3.33
C GLY A 3 -30.92 -30.78 -3.13
N GLY A 4 -31.32 -29.67 -2.48
CA GLY A 4 -30.43 -28.57 -2.08
C GLY A 4 -29.42 -29.05 -1.03
N ILE A 5 -28.49 -29.86 -1.49
CA ILE A 5 -27.42 -30.55 -0.76
C ILE A 5 -26.18 -29.64 -0.66
N GLY A 6 -26.10 -28.56 -1.46
CA GLY A 6 -24.86 -27.80 -1.66
C GLY A 6 -24.38 -26.91 -0.50
N ILE A 7 -25.27 -26.37 0.35
CA ILE A 7 -24.86 -25.40 1.40
C ILE A 7 -24.95 -26.02 2.79
N LYS A 8 -26.01 -26.78 3.10
CA LYS A 8 -26.17 -27.44 4.40
C LYS A 8 -25.15 -28.55 4.62
N ASN A 9 -24.80 -29.32 3.59
CA ASN A 9 -23.78 -30.37 3.72
C ASN A 9 -22.37 -29.79 3.75
N LEU A 10 -22.16 -28.62 3.14
CA LEU A 10 -20.88 -27.91 3.20
C LEU A 10 -20.69 -27.26 4.57
N GLN A 11 -21.75 -26.69 5.14
CA GLN A 11 -21.78 -26.19 6.52
C GLN A 11 -21.59 -27.34 7.53
N ALA A 12 -22.20 -28.51 7.28
CA ALA A 12 -21.99 -29.70 8.09
C ALA A 12 -20.55 -30.23 7.97
N ALA A 13 -19.99 -30.32 6.76
CA ALA A 13 -18.61 -30.77 6.53
C ALA A 13 -17.57 -29.82 7.13
N LEU A 14 -17.79 -28.51 7.06
CA LEU A 14 -16.94 -27.50 7.70
C LEU A 14 -17.01 -27.58 9.23
N ARG A 15 -18.22 -27.78 9.78
CA ARG A 15 -18.41 -28.03 11.21
C ARG A 15 -17.73 -29.32 11.66
N THR A 16 -17.81 -30.39 10.87
CA THR A 16 -17.12 -31.67 11.13
C THR A 16 -15.59 -31.55 11.01
N LEU A 17 -15.06 -30.75 10.08
CA LEU A 17 -13.61 -30.48 10.01
C LEU A 17 -13.12 -29.72 11.26
N VAL A 18 -13.91 -28.78 11.78
CA VAL A 18 -13.60 -27.99 13.00
C VAL A 18 -13.70 -28.84 14.28
N GLU A 19 -14.65 -29.77 14.34
CA GLU A 19 -14.95 -30.60 15.52
C GLU A 19 -14.18 -31.94 15.56
N ALA A 20 -13.31 -32.22 14.59
CA ALA A 20 -12.52 -33.45 14.56
C ALA A 20 -11.35 -33.38 15.57
N ASN A 21 -11.58 -33.85 16.79
CA ASN A 21 -10.50 -34.23 17.70
C ASN A 21 -9.61 -35.25 16.98
N VAL A 22 -8.31 -34.95 16.89
CA VAL A 22 -7.31 -35.82 16.25
C VAL A 22 -7.09 -37.07 17.10
N ASP A 23 -7.08 -36.90 18.41
CA ASP A 23 -7.06 -37.99 19.38
C ASP A 23 -7.53 -37.45 20.76
N THR A 24 -7.94 -38.36 21.65
CA THR A 24 -8.24 -38.06 23.06
C THR A 24 -7.64 -39.12 23.96
N GLY A 25 -7.40 -38.80 25.21
CA GLY A 25 -6.81 -39.76 26.15
C GLY A 25 -6.86 -39.30 27.59
N VAL A 26 -6.19 -40.07 28.44
CA VAL A 26 -5.99 -39.77 29.86
C VAL A 26 -4.49 -39.76 30.08
N ALA A 27 -3.96 -38.68 30.64
CA ALA A 27 -2.54 -38.57 30.91
C ALA A 27 -2.13 -39.59 31.99
N ASP A 28 -0.87 -39.98 32.01
CA ASP A 28 -0.28 -40.81 33.05
C ASP A 28 0.25 -39.95 34.21
N ALA A 29 0.41 -40.57 35.38
CA ALA A 29 1.01 -39.94 36.56
C ALA A 29 2.50 -39.55 36.37
N THR A 30 3.15 -40.01 35.29
CA THR A 30 4.53 -39.63 34.96
C THR A 30 4.64 -38.27 34.26
N SER A 31 3.50 -37.71 33.82
CA SER A 31 3.41 -36.38 33.20
C SER A 31 3.99 -35.29 34.11
N ALA A 32 4.54 -34.24 33.48
CA ALA A 32 5.10 -33.09 34.19
C ALA A 32 4.72 -31.76 33.52
N VAL A 33 5.20 -30.64 34.05
CA VAL A 33 4.90 -29.32 33.46
C VAL A 33 5.43 -29.16 32.03
N ASN A 34 6.46 -29.91 31.64
CA ASN A 34 7.11 -29.82 30.33
C ASN A 34 6.76 -30.97 29.37
N HIS A 35 5.89 -31.90 29.75
CA HIS A 35 5.42 -32.97 28.88
C HIS A 35 4.17 -33.66 29.44
N LEU A 36 3.35 -34.23 28.56
CA LEU A 36 2.23 -35.10 28.92
C LEU A 36 2.54 -36.51 28.41
N ASP A 37 2.58 -37.48 29.31
CA ASP A 37 2.77 -38.88 28.97
C ASP A 37 1.43 -39.61 28.89
N ASP A 38 1.34 -40.55 27.96
CA ASP A 38 0.26 -41.53 27.85
C ASP A 38 0.84 -42.81 27.21
N ALA A 39 1.27 -43.74 28.06
CA ALA A 39 1.88 -45.01 27.67
C ALA A 39 0.87 -45.97 26.99
N SER A 40 -0.44 -45.67 27.05
CA SER A 40 -1.47 -46.44 26.34
C SER A 40 -1.50 -46.15 24.84
N LYS A 41 -0.76 -45.12 24.39
CA LYS A 41 -0.75 -44.64 23.01
C LYS A 41 0.43 -45.20 22.21
N GLY A 42 0.32 -45.06 20.88
CA GLY A 42 1.30 -45.53 19.90
C GLY A 42 1.39 -44.58 18.73
N TRP A 43 1.64 -43.30 19.01
CA TRP A 43 1.62 -42.25 18.01
C TRP A 43 2.83 -42.33 17.06
N PRO A 44 2.65 -42.00 15.77
CA PRO A 44 3.78 -41.69 14.92
C PRO A 44 4.56 -40.48 15.47
N VAL A 45 5.89 -40.57 15.47
CA VAL A 45 6.77 -39.51 16.01
C VAL A 45 6.54 -38.19 15.26
N ASN A 46 6.36 -37.10 16.03
CA ASN A 46 6.19 -35.72 15.58
C ASN A 46 4.96 -35.43 14.69
N VAL A 47 4.01 -36.35 14.59
CA VAL A 47 2.80 -36.14 13.78
C VAL A 47 1.86 -35.06 14.33
N PHE A 48 1.95 -34.75 15.63
CA PHE A 48 1.12 -33.72 16.29
C PHE A 48 1.84 -32.39 16.50
N THR A 49 3.01 -32.22 15.89
CA THR A 49 3.73 -30.94 15.91
C THR A 49 2.83 -29.82 15.41
N ASP A 50 2.87 -28.66 16.07
CA ASP A 50 2.02 -27.49 15.82
C ASP A 50 0.52 -27.64 16.13
N LEU A 51 0.05 -28.80 16.61
CA LEU A 51 -1.33 -28.97 17.09
C LEU A 51 -1.49 -28.46 18.53
N ILE A 52 -2.73 -28.43 19.02
CA ILE A 52 -3.04 -28.04 20.41
C ILE A 52 -3.46 -29.28 21.20
N VAL A 53 -2.90 -29.43 22.39
CA VAL A 53 -3.43 -30.30 23.45
C VAL A 53 -4.19 -29.45 24.46
N GLU A 54 -5.38 -29.88 24.83
CA GLU A 54 -6.22 -29.25 25.85
C GLU A 54 -6.58 -30.27 26.92
N ILE A 55 -6.42 -29.88 28.19
CA ILE A 55 -6.86 -30.68 29.33
C ILE A 55 -8.33 -30.37 29.62
N THR A 56 -9.22 -31.34 29.43
CA THR A 56 -10.67 -31.17 29.50
C THR A 56 -11.29 -31.56 30.84
N ALA A 57 -10.56 -32.29 31.69
CA ALA A 57 -10.98 -32.65 33.04
C ALA A 57 -9.76 -33.04 33.90
N GLY A 58 -9.93 -33.08 35.23
CA GLY A 58 -8.88 -33.50 36.17
C GLY A 58 -7.89 -32.39 36.52
N THR A 59 -6.69 -32.78 36.98
CA THR A 59 -5.63 -31.83 37.33
C THR A 59 -5.19 -31.03 36.11
N GLY A 60 -5.14 -29.70 36.22
CA GLY A 60 -4.73 -28.83 35.12
C GLY A 60 -5.77 -28.60 34.02
N VAL A 61 -7.06 -28.84 34.30
CA VAL A 61 -8.20 -28.52 33.42
C VAL A 61 -8.15 -27.08 32.87
N ASP A 62 -8.70 -26.90 31.67
CA ASP A 62 -8.74 -25.65 30.89
C ASP A 62 -7.37 -25.13 30.43
N GLN A 63 -6.30 -25.91 30.60
CA GLN A 63 -5.01 -25.59 30.01
C GLN A 63 -4.94 -26.05 28.56
N MET A 64 -4.61 -25.11 27.67
CA MET A 64 -4.32 -25.37 26.27
C MET A 64 -2.84 -25.11 26.01
N ARG A 65 -2.16 -26.02 25.32
CA ARG A 65 -0.76 -25.87 24.91
C ARG A 65 -0.54 -26.31 23.48
N LYS A 66 0.26 -25.53 22.76
CA LYS A 66 0.77 -25.92 21.44
C LYS A 66 1.80 -27.01 21.61
N ILE A 67 1.73 -28.08 20.83
CA ILE A 67 2.64 -29.21 20.85
C ILE A 67 3.88 -28.85 20.00
N ALA A 68 5.06 -28.85 20.63
CA ALA A 68 6.36 -28.66 19.99
C ALA A 68 6.84 -29.93 19.29
N SER A 69 6.61 -31.09 19.91
CA SER A 69 6.97 -32.41 19.39
C SER A 69 6.18 -33.50 20.11
N ASN A 70 6.18 -34.70 19.54
CA ASN A 70 5.67 -35.89 20.22
C ASN A 70 6.50 -37.13 19.92
N THR A 71 6.65 -38.00 20.91
CA THR A 71 7.11 -39.38 20.71
C THR A 71 5.91 -40.30 20.53
N ALA A 72 6.11 -41.61 20.61
CA ALA A 72 5.01 -42.57 20.55
C ALA A 72 4.03 -42.47 21.72
N THR A 73 4.47 -41.97 22.87
CA THR A 73 3.72 -41.99 24.14
C THR A 73 3.83 -40.69 24.92
N SER A 74 4.40 -39.62 24.35
CA SER A 74 4.62 -38.38 25.08
C SER A 74 4.45 -37.16 24.17
N LEU A 75 3.79 -36.12 24.68
CA LEU A 75 3.61 -34.81 24.03
C LEU A 75 4.46 -33.78 24.75
N VAL A 76 5.28 -33.04 24.00
CA VAL A 76 6.07 -31.93 24.53
C VAL A 76 5.42 -30.63 24.09
N PRO A 77 4.91 -29.77 24.99
CA PRO A 77 4.38 -28.47 24.62
C PRO A 77 5.49 -27.44 24.35
N VAL A 78 5.18 -26.42 23.53
CA VAL A 78 6.04 -25.27 23.25
C VAL A 78 6.24 -24.41 24.50
N THR A 79 5.16 -24.22 25.26
CA THR A 79 5.18 -23.55 26.56
C THR A 79 4.75 -24.54 27.64
N ASN A 80 5.45 -24.56 28.76
CA ASN A 80 5.12 -25.50 29.84
C ASN A 80 3.68 -25.31 30.33
N PHE A 81 3.04 -26.41 30.73
CA PHE A 81 1.82 -26.39 31.53
C PHE A 81 2.07 -25.60 32.82
N ALA A 82 1.06 -24.84 33.27
CA ALA A 82 1.14 -24.11 34.52
C ALA A 82 1.02 -25.06 35.72
N THR A 83 0.23 -26.12 35.55
CA THR A 83 0.07 -27.22 36.49
C THR A 83 0.29 -28.51 35.72
N ALA A 84 1.15 -29.40 36.24
CA ALA A 84 1.42 -30.68 35.61
C ALA A 84 0.12 -31.51 35.51
N PRO A 85 -0.22 -32.07 34.32
CA PRO A 85 -1.24 -33.11 34.20
C PRO A 85 -0.87 -34.35 35.02
N ASP A 86 -1.85 -35.17 35.41
CA ASP A 86 -1.66 -36.43 36.12
C ASP A 86 -2.61 -37.53 35.62
N ALA A 87 -2.64 -38.68 36.30
CA ALA A 87 -3.49 -39.83 35.99
C ALA A 87 -5.02 -39.55 35.96
N THR A 88 -5.46 -38.38 36.42
CA THR A 88 -6.87 -37.95 36.39
C THR A 88 -7.16 -36.98 35.24
N SER A 89 -6.13 -36.47 34.58
CA SER A 89 -6.22 -35.45 33.54
C SER A 89 -6.68 -36.06 32.21
N GLN A 90 -7.89 -35.72 31.79
CA GLN A 90 -8.38 -36.08 30.46
C GLN A 90 -7.96 -35.00 29.47
N TYR A 91 -7.52 -35.40 28.27
CA TYR A 91 -7.07 -34.45 27.25
C TYR A 91 -7.65 -34.74 25.87
N ARG A 92 -7.67 -33.70 25.04
CA ARG A 92 -7.97 -33.78 23.60
C ARG A 92 -6.88 -33.09 22.78
N ILE A 93 -6.53 -33.69 21.66
CA ILE A 93 -5.62 -33.12 20.67
C ILE A 93 -6.45 -32.65 19.49
N GLY A 94 -6.24 -31.41 19.05
CA GLY A 94 -6.96 -30.87 17.90
C GLY A 94 -6.31 -29.64 17.30
N PHE A 95 -6.90 -29.18 16.21
CA PHE A 95 -6.38 -28.07 15.41
C PHE A 95 -6.89 -26.69 15.87
N PHE A 96 -7.38 -26.60 17.11
CA PHE A 96 -8.13 -25.45 17.65
C PHE A 96 -7.41 -24.08 17.49
N GLY A 97 -6.10 -24.05 17.20
CA GLY A 97 -5.33 -22.84 16.88
C GLY A 97 -4.99 -22.57 15.41
N LYS A 98 -4.88 -23.59 14.53
CA LYS A 98 -4.57 -23.39 13.09
C LYS A 98 -5.80 -23.30 12.21
N MET A 99 -6.93 -23.88 12.61
CA MET A 99 -8.13 -23.88 11.78
C MET A 99 -9.02 -22.66 11.95
N THR A 100 -8.93 -21.89 13.05
CA THR A 100 -9.83 -20.74 13.26
C THR A 100 -9.59 -19.60 12.26
N GLY A 101 -8.33 -19.29 11.94
CA GLY A 101 -8.00 -18.27 10.93
C GLY A 101 -8.29 -18.77 9.51
N ASP A 102 -7.75 -19.94 9.15
CA ASP A 102 -7.84 -20.47 7.79
C ASP A 102 -9.27 -20.88 7.39
N ILE A 103 -10.09 -21.36 8.34
CA ILE A 103 -11.49 -21.69 8.09
C ILE A 103 -12.36 -20.45 8.07
N SER A 104 -12.12 -19.46 8.92
CA SER A 104 -12.85 -18.18 8.85
C SER A 104 -12.56 -17.47 7.52
N ASP A 105 -11.31 -17.46 7.07
CA ASP A 105 -10.91 -16.89 5.79
C ASP A 105 -11.47 -17.68 4.61
N ARG A 106 -11.44 -19.02 4.66
CA ARG A 106 -12.05 -19.87 3.62
C ARG A 106 -13.58 -19.75 3.60
N ALA A 107 -14.23 -19.68 4.75
CA ALA A 107 -15.67 -19.49 4.87
C ALA A 107 -16.09 -18.09 4.40
N ALA A 108 -15.32 -17.06 4.72
CA ALA A 108 -15.58 -15.70 4.27
C ALA A 108 -15.36 -15.55 2.75
N ARG A 109 -14.34 -16.23 2.18
CA ARG A 109 -14.12 -16.28 0.71
C ARG A 109 -15.23 -17.05 -0.01
N LEU A 110 -15.75 -18.10 0.60
CA LEU A 110 -16.82 -18.94 0.05
C LEU A 110 -18.22 -18.32 0.17
N LEU A 111 -18.46 -17.53 1.22
CA LEU A 111 -19.70 -16.78 1.45
C LEU A 111 -19.70 -15.39 0.77
N GLY A 112 -18.61 -15.01 0.09
CA GLY A 112 -18.49 -13.72 -0.60
C GLY A 112 -18.43 -12.50 0.34
N ILE A 113 -18.13 -12.71 1.62
CA ILE A 113 -17.99 -11.63 2.62
C ILE A 113 -16.56 -11.05 2.59
N VAL A 114 -15.62 -11.68 1.87
CA VAL A 114 -14.24 -11.18 1.71
C VAL A 114 -14.20 -10.07 0.67
N TYR A 115 -14.55 -8.88 1.14
CA TYR A 115 -13.71 -7.74 0.88
C TYR A 115 -12.40 -8.01 1.66
N GLY A 116 -11.30 -8.23 0.94
CA GLY A 116 -9.97 -8.46 1.53
C GLY A 116 -9.69 -7.45 2.64
N ASN A 117 -8.87 -7.83 3.62
CA ASN A 117 -8.48 -7.05 4.80
C ASN A 117 -8.61 -5.54 4.54
N VAL A 118 -9.39 -4.79 5.34
CA VAL A 118 -9.81 -3.40 5.04
C VAL A 118 -8.63 -2.53 4.60
N ASP A 119 -7.46 -2.77 5.16
CA ASP A 119 -6.19 -2.13 4.81
C ASP A 119 -5.78 -2.32 3.34
N GLN A 120 -5.98 -3.50 2.77
CA GLN A 120 -5.66 -3.83 1.38
C GLN A 120 -6.63 -3.18 0.39
N LEU A 121 -7.91 -3.06 0.74
CA LEU A 121 -8.88 -2.33 -0.07
C LEU A 121 -8.68 -0.83 0.02
N GLN A 122 -8.36 -0.31 1.20
CA GLN A 122 -7.96 1.09 1.36
C GLN A 122 -6.68 1.40 0.59
N GLN A 123 -5.68 0.51 0.60
CA GLN A 123 -4.45 0.69 -0.18
C GLN A 123 -4.68 0.59 -1.69
N THR A 124 -5.49 -0.35 -2.15
CA THR A 124 -5.80 -0.51 -3.59
C THR A 124 -6.69 0.62 -4.09
N ALA A 125 -7.69 1.02 -3.31
CA ALA A 125 -8.53 2.18 -3.61
C ALA A 125 -7.70 3.46 -3.58
N ALA A 126 -6.80 3.65 -2.61
CA ALA A 126 -5.88 4.80 -2.56
C ALA A 126 -4.90 4.80 -3.72
N LYS A 127 -4.38 3.62 -4.13
CA LYS A 127 -3.50 3.48 -5.30
C LYS A 127 -4.25 3.82 -6.59
N ASN A 128 -5.43 3.25 -6.80
CA ASN A 128 -6.25 3.51 -7.98
C ASN A 128 -6.76 4.95 -8.02
N LEU A 129 -7.10 5.52 -6.86
CA LEU A 129 -7.47 6.93 -6.73
C LEU A 129 -6.27 7.83 -7.03
N LYS A 130 -5.08 7.52 -6.52
CA LYS A 130 -3.85 8.27 -6.80
C LYS A 130 -3.48 8.20 -8.28
N THR A 131 -3.53 7.03 -8.90
CA THR A 131 -3.29 6.86 -10.34
C THR A 131 -4.34 7.57 -11.17
N SER A 132 -5.63 7.47 -10.81
CA SER A 132 -6.71 8.16 -11.51
C SER A 132 -6.68 9.68 -11.31
N ILE A 133 -6.23 10.16 -10.15
CA ILE A 133 -5.95 11.58 -9.90
C ILE A 133 -4.75 12.00 -10.73
N GLU A 134 -3.62 11.28 -10.72
CA GLU A 134 -2.43 11.62 -11.51
C GLU A 134 -2.73 11.66 -13.03
N GLU A 135 -3.59 10.76 -13.54
CA GLU A 135 -4.06 10.76 -14.94
C GLU A 135 -5.07 11.88 -15.25
N ARG A 136 -5.76 12.45 -14.25
CA ARG A 136 -6.78 13.51 -14.43
C ARG A 136 -6.35 14.88 -13.94
N LEU A 137 -5.23 14.99 -13.24
CA LEU A 137 -4.77 16.22 -12.61
C LEU A 137 -3.82 16.93 -13.58
N ILE A 138 -4.37 17.92 -14.28
CA ILE A 138 -3.58 19.00 -14.87
C ILE A 138 -2.84 19.67 -13.71
N LEU A 139 -1.54 19.43 -13.58
CA LEU A 139 -0.71 20.11 -12.59
C LEU A 139 -0.52 21.57 -13.03
N LYS A 140 -1.12 22.51 -12.29
CA LYS A 140 -1.02 23.95 -12.53
C LYS A 140 -0.14 24.59 -11.46
N THR A 141 1.02 25.10 -11.85
CA THR A 141 1.84 25.99 -11.00
C THR A 141 1.65 27.41 -11.47
N ILE A 142 1.35 28.33 -10.54
CA ILE A 142 1.20 29.76 -10.80
C ILE A 142 2.26 30.52 -10.00
N ARG A 143 2.83 31.56 -10.60
CA ARG A 143 3.71 32.51 -9.92
C ARG A 143 3.38 33.93 -10.37
N ASP A 144 3.35 34.82 -9.38
CA ASP A 144 3.25 36.26 -9.57
C ASP A 144 4.65 36.88 -9.35
N ILE A 145 5.06 37.79 -10.23
CA ILE A 145 6.29 38.59 -10.06
C ILE A 145 5.92 39.95 -9.48
N ALA A 146 6.66 40.41 -8.47
CA ALA A 146 6.40 41.68 -7.81
C ALA A 146 6.42 42.87 -8.80
N PRO A 147 5.56 43.88 -8.60
CA PRO A 147 5.48 45.03 -9.50
C PRO A 147 6.82 45.75 -9.65
N GLY A 148 7.19 46.10 -10.88
CA GLY A 148 8.42 46.87 -11.16
C GLY A 148 9.74 46.10 -11.05
N ALA A 149 9.71 44.77 -10.90
CA ALA A 149 10.93 43.97 -10.88
C ALA A 149 11.60 43.87 -12.27
N THR A 150 12.93 44.01 -12.32
CA THR A 150 13.76 43.72 -13.51
C THR A 150 14.68 42.53 -13.21
N GLY A 151 15.12 41.83 -14.26
CA GLY A 151 16.06 40.72 -14.15
C GLY A 151 15.54 39.42 -14.77
N THR A 152 16.11 38.31 -14.32
CA THR A 152 15.81 36.96 -14.81
C THR A 152 15.09 36.17 -13.73
N PHE A 153 13.94 35.61 -14.08
CA PHE A 153 13.05 34.88 -13.19
C PHE A 153 12.80 33.47 -13.73
N TRP A 154 12.63 32.51 -12.81
CA TRP A 154 12.42 31.11 -13.15
C TRP A 154 11.08 30.60 -12.63
N LEU A 155 10.41 29.74 -13.39
CA LEU A 155 9.28 28.94 -12.92
C LEU A 155 9.66 27.45 -12.92
N PRO A 156 9.57 26.75 -11.77
CA PRO A 156 9.27 27.24 -10.42
C PRO A 156 10.50 27.87 -9.75
N GLU A 157 10.27 28.70 -8.72
CA GLU A 157 11.36 29.36 -7.97
C GLU A 157 12.29 28.36 -7.24
N THR A 158 11.72 27.23 -6.79
CA THR A 158 12.43 26.20 -6.01
C THR A 158 13.34 25.31 -6.85
N GLY A 159 13.34 25.43 -8.18
CA GLY A 159 14.04 24.47 -9.01
C GLY A 159 13.34 24.23 -10.34
N HIS A 160 13.18 22.97 -10.69
CA HIS A 160 12.55 22.51 -11.92
C HIS A 160 11.23 21.81 -11.64
N ILE A 161 10.44 21.58 -12.68
CA ILE A 161 9.32 20.64 -12.63
C ILE A 161 9.75 19.38 -13.36
N ASP A 162 9.66 18.25 -12.66
CA ASP A 162 9.78 16.92 -13.27
C ASP A 162 8.52 16.64 -14.09
N LEU A 163 8.67 16.55 -15.40
CA LEU A 163 7.59 16.26 -16.34
C LEU A 163 7.76 14.88 -16.99
N SER A 164 8.60 14.02 -16.42
CA SER A 164 9.03 12.74 -17.01
C SER A 164 7.92 11.72 -17.18
N LYS A 165 6.71 12.01 -16.69
CA LYS A 165 5.52 11.17 -16.84
C LYS A 165 4.50 11.73 -17.83
N TYR A 166 4.71 12.93 -18.35
CA TYR A 166 3.75 13.65 -19.20
C TYR A 166 4.23 13.66 -20.65
N LEU A 167 3.29 13.51 -21.59
CA LEU A 167 3.59 13.52 -23.02
C LEU A 167 3.73 14.94 -23.58
N ALA A 168 3.03 15.91 -22.99
CA ALA A 168 3.09 17.29 -23.43
C ALA A 168 2.99 18.28 -22.26
N SER A 169 3.47 19.49 -22.49
CA SER A 169 3.35 20.60 -21.56
C SER A 169 3.03 21.89 -22.30
N SER A 170 2.17 22.71 -21.69
CA SER A 170 1.86 24.05 -22.16
C SER A 170 2.34 25.04 -21.10
N TRP A 171 3.22 25.95 -21.49
CA TRP A 171 3.75 27.01 -20.63
C TRP A 171 3.12 28.33 -21.05
N GLY A 172 2.48 29.00 -20.11
CA GLY A 172 1.77 30.24 -20.34
C GLY A 172 2.43 31.40 -19.61
N ILE A 173 2.40 32.56 -20.26
CA ILE A 173 2.71 33.84 -19.64
C ILE A 173 1.65 34.86 -20.04
N TYR A 174 1.18 35.60 -19.04
CA TYR A 174 0.28 36.73 -19.23
C TYR A 174 0.93 37.98 -18.68
N ALA A 175 0.87 39.06 -19.45
CA ALA A 175 1.36 40.36 -19.05
C ALA A 175 0.40 41.48 -19.51
N PRO A 176 -0.03 42.37 -18.61
CA PRO A 176 -0.93 43.46 -18.95
C PRO A 176 -0.22 44.53 -19.80
N THR A 177 -0.99 45.26 -20.60
CA THR A 177 -0.45 46.38 -21.40
C THR A 177 0.10 47.48 -20.49
N THR A 178 1.42 47.65 -20.50
CA THR A 178 2.13 48.78 -19.89
C THR A 178 3.11 49.36 -20.90
N ALA A 179 3.23 50.69 -20.92
CA ALA A 179 3.73 51.42 -22.08
C ALA A 179 5.23 51.26 -22.40
N THR A 180 6.01 50.48 -21.64
CA THR A 180 7.48 50.39 -21.81
C THR A 180 8.11 49.03 -21.43
N MET A 181 7.34 48.01 -21.07
CA MET A 181 7.91 46.74 -20.60
C MET A 181 8.41 45.87 -21.75
N VAL A 182 9.64 45.36 -21.65
CA VAL A 182 10.25 44.42 -22.60
C VAL A 182 10.40 43.05 -21.94
N ILE A 183 9.74 42.02 -22.49
CA ILE A 183 9.75 40.64 -21.97
C ILE A 183 10.30 39.68 -23.01
N ASN A 184 11.23 38.81 -22.61
CA ASN A 184 11.58 37.62 -23.38
C ASN A 184 11.42 36.37 -22.50
N CYS A 185 10.89 35.31 -23.08
CA CYS A 185 10.68 34.03 -22.40
C CYS A 185 11.37 32.90 -23.15
N TYR A 186 12.07 32.05 -22.41
CA TYR A 186 12.80 30.91 -22.98
C TYR A 186 12.46 29.64 -22.22
N PHE A 187 12.09 28.61 -22.97
CA PHE A 187 11.96 27.28 -22.41
C PHE A 187 13.34 26.62 -22.28
N ASN A 188 13.66 26.14 -21.07
CA ASN A 188 14.92 25.48 -20.78
C ASN A 188 14.68 24.04 -20.30
N ILE A 189 15.52 23.12 -20.79
CA ILE A 189 15.45 21.69 -20.50
C ILE A 189 16.75 21.25 -19.82
N SER A 190 16.64 20.34 -18.84
CA SER A 190 17.79 19.65 -18.26
C SER A 190 17.84 18.19 -18.69
N HIS A 191 19.05 17.68 -18.89
CA HIS A 191 19.33 16.27 -19.19
C HIS A 191 20.10 15.56 -18.06
N ASP A 192 20.45 16.27 -16.99
CA ASP A 192 21.38 15.82 -15.96
C ASP A 192 20.82 15.96 -14.53
N GLY A 193 19.50 15.86 -14.38
CA GLY A 193 18.87 15.95 -13.07
C GLY A 193 18.78 17.37 -12.51
N GLY A 194 18.87 18.37 -13.40
CA GLY A 194 18.62 19.77 -13.06
C GLY A 194 19.86 20.56 -12.74
N ALA A 195 21.03 19.96 -12.93
CA ALA A 195 22.33 20.58 -12.70
C ALA A 195 22.70 21.56 -13.82
N THR A 196 22.38 21.23 -15.08
CA THR A 196 22.56 22.12 -16.23
C THR A 196 21.28 22.29 -17.02
N TRP A 197 21.13 23.50 -17.56
CA TRP A 197 19.95 23.96 -18.29
C TRP A 197 20.37 24.43 -19.67
N ARG A 198 19.66 23.99 -20.70
CA ARG A 198 19.90 24.42 -22.08
C ARG A 198 18.60 24.95 -22.68
N ARG A 199 18.72 26.06 -23.41
CA ARG A 199 17.60 26.65 -24.16
C ARG A 199 17.12 25.69 -25.22
N ALA A 200 15.81 25.47 -25.25
CA ALA A 200 15.15 24.67 -26.25
C ALA A 200 14.86 25.56 -27.46
N ALA A 201 15.58 25.36 -28.56
CA ALA A 201 15.43 26.17 -29.76
C ALA A 201 14.01 26.06 -30.33
N GLY A 202 13.39 27.18 -30.67
CA GLY A 202 12.03 27.25 -31.20
C GLY A 202 10.93 27.24 -30.13
N TYR A 203 11.30 27.27 -28.86
CA TYR A 203 10.40 27.36 -27.72
C TYR A 203 10.70 28.64 -26.93
N GLU A 204 10.59 29.76 -27.64
CA GLU A 204 10.83 31.10 -27.12
C GLU A 204 9.69 32.04 -27.51
N ILE A 205 9.42 33.02 -26.65
CA ILE A 205 8.56 34.15 -26.97
C ILE A 205 9.41 35.39 -26.77
N LEU A 206 9.78 36.04 -27.86
CA LEU A 206 10.50 37.30 -27.82
C LEU A 206 9.53 38.47 -27.67
N ASP A 207 10.03 39.61 -27.22
CA ASP A 207 9.21 40.80 -26.99
C ASP A 207 8.41 41.21 -28.23
N ALA A 208 9.01 41.07 -29.42
CA ALA A 208 8.39 41.40 -30.70
C ALA A 208 7.18 40.52 -31.04
N ASP A 209 7.13 39.28 -30.54
CA ASP A 209 6.07 38.31 -30.78
C ASP A 209 5.08 38.23 -29.62
N PHE A 210 5.34 38.93 -28.51
CA PHE A 210 4.52 38.88 -27.31
C PHE A 210 3.28 39.77 -27.45
N VAL A 211 2.10 39.16 -27.35
CA VAL A 211 0.81 39.86 -27.36
C VAL A 211 0.43 40.28 -25.93
N ARG A 212 0.20 41.57 -25.71
CA ARG A 212 -0.21 42.10 -24.39
C ARG A 212 -1.69 41.84 -24.11
N ASP A 213 -2.05 41.76 -22.83
CA ASP A 213 -3.42 41.46 -22.34
C ASP A 213 -3.98 40.11 -22.83
N GLU A 214 -3.11 39.19 -23.26
CA GLU A 214 -3.47 37.84 -23.66
C GLU A 214 -2.49 36.80 -23.10
N TRP A 215 -2.96 35.55 -23.00
CA TRP A 215 -2.09 34.42 -22.64
C TRP A 215 -1.24 34.03 -23.86
N ASN A 216 0.07 34.24 -23.75
CA ASN A 216 1.02 33.74 -24.72
C ASN A 216 1.49 32.35 -24.27
N THR A 217 1.52 31.38 -25.18
CA THR A 217 1.74 29.98 -24.83
C THR A 217 2.88 29.34 -25.63
N ILE A 218 3.69 28.52 -24.95
CA ILE A 218 4.71 27.66 -25.52
C ILE A 218 4.26 26.23 -25.31
N ASP A 219 3.86 25.56 -26.39
CA ASP A 219 3.45 24.16 -26.36
C ASP A 219 4.63 23.24 -26.71
N CYS A 220 5.09 22.45 -25.73
CA CYS A 220 6.12 21.45 -25.94
C CYS A 220 5.50 20.04 -25.95
N PRO A 221 5.46 19.35 -27.12
CA PRO A 221 4.89 18.01 -27.25
C PRO A 221 5.87 16.90 -26.87
N LEU A 222 7.02 17.27 -26.31
CA LEU A 222 8.06 16.32 -25.95
C LEU A 222 7.85 15.86 -24.51
N LYS A 223 8.18 14.59 -24.27
CA LYS A 223 8.36 14.06 -22.93
C LYS A 223 9.66 14.58 -22.35
N LEU A 224 9.58 15.34 -21.26
CA LEU A 224 10.73 16.04 -20.69
C LEU A 224 11.03 15.49 -19.30
N ALA A 225 12.28 15.16 -19.02
CA ALA A 225 12.66 14.76 -17.67
C ALA A 225 12.46 15.93 -16.70
N GLU A 226 13.00 17.09 -17.03
CA GLU A 226 12.92 18.28 -16.19
C GLU A 226 12.93 19.54 -17.03
N ALA A 227 12.13 20.52 -16.61
CA ALA A 227 11.87 21.73 -17.37
C ALA A 227 11.78 22.97 -16.48
N LYS A 228 12.19 24.12 -17.04
CA LYS A 228 12.01 25.45 -16.44
C LYS A 228 11.69 26.51 -17.49
N LEU A 229 10.83 27.45 -17.13
CA LEU A 229 10.65 28.68 -17.89
C LEU A 229 11.58 29.77 -17.35
N GLU A 230 12.39 30.35 -18.23
CA GLU A 230 13.19 31.55 -17.97
C GLU A 230 12.44 32.77 -18.50
N VAL A 231 12.21 33.77 -17.65
CA VAL A 231 11.58 35.04 -18.02
C VAL A 231 12.57 36.17 -17.78
N VAL A 232 12.86 36.94 -18.82
CA VAL A 232 13.82 38.04 -18.80
C VAL A 232 13.09 39.36 -19.01
N ILE A 233 13.12 40.22 -18.01
CA ILE A 233 12.50 41.55 -18.02
C ILE A 233 13.61 42.60 -18.04
N THR A 234 13.71 43.33 -19.17
CA THR A 234 14.82 44.29 -19.40
C THR A 234 14.43 45.73 -19.04
N VAL A 235 13.16 46.08 -19.21
CA VAL A 235 12.60 47.37 -18.79
C VAL A 235 11.37 47.06 -17.95
N ALA A 236 11.34 47.53 -16.70
CA ALA A 236 10.26 47.22 -15.76
C ALA A 236 9.03 48.10 -15.97
N HIS A 237 7.85 47.47 -16.08
CA HIS A 237 6.66 47.91 -15.34
C HIS A 237 5.44 46.94 -15.38
N PRO A 238 5.53 45.62 -15.14
CA PRO A 238 4.28 44.87 -14.95
C PRO A 238 3.63 45.28 -13.62
N ALA A 239 2.32 45.54 -13.64
CA ALA A 239 1.53 45.64 -12.41
C ALA A 239 1.26 44.23 -11.84
N GLU A 240 1.09 43.23 -12.71
CA GLU A 240 0.91 41.81 -12.40
C GLU A 240 1.53 41.01 -13.57
N LEU A 241 2.27 39.94 -13.30
CA LEU A 241 2.76 39.00 -14.32
C LEU A 241 2.43 37.60 -13.86
N ASP A 242 1.57 36.92 -14.61
CA ASP A 242 1.12 35.56 -14.27
C ASP A 242 1.84 34.55 -15.13
N LEU A 243 2.50 33.60 -14.48
CA LEU A 243 3.13 32.47 -15.13
C LEU A 243 2.31 31.21 -14.86
N MET A 244 2.21 30.35 -15.87
CA MET A 244 1.47 29.09 -15.78
C MET A 244 2.25 27.96 -16.43
N CYS A 245 2.25 26.79 -15.79
CA CYS A 245 2.60 25.54 -16.44
C CYS A 245 1.41 24.58 -16.35
N ILE A 246 1.07 23.93 -17.46
CA ILE A 246 0.04 22.90 -17.57
C ILE A 246 0.71 21.64 -18.09
N ALA A 247 0.83 20.62 -17.24
CA ALA A 247 1.22 19.28 -17.66
C ALA A 247 0.01 18.53 -18.22
N LYS A 248 0.15 17.94 -19.42
CA LYS A 248 -0.90 17.15 -20.08
C LYS A 248 -0.45 15.67 -20.14
N PRO A 249 -1.29 14.71 -19.70
CA PRO A 249 -0.95 13.29 -19.69
C PRO A 249 -0.66 12.76 -21.10
#